data_AF-A0A673BLZ3-F1
#
_entry.id   AF-A0A673BLZ3-F1
#
_cell.length_a   1.000
_cell.length_b   1.000
_cell.length_c   1.000
_cell.angle_alpha   90.00
_cell.angle_beta   90.00
_cell.angle_gamma   90.00
#
_symmetry.space_group_name_H-M   'P 1'
#
loop_
_entity.id
_entity.type
_entity.pdbx_description
1 polymer ?
#
loop_
_entity_poly.entity_id
_entity_poly.type
_entity_poly.pdbx_seq_one_letter_code
_entity_poly.pdbx_strand_id
1 'polypeptide(L)' 'MMVVSGNVHGSDERGRLLRRTLMRYANLSSVLILRSISTRVHKRFPTLEHIVEAGKNNSE' A
#
# COMPACT_ATOMS: atom_id res chain seq x y z
N MET A 1 2.65 0.84 -11.96
CA MET A 1 1.99 2.12 -12.22
C MET A 1 1.28 2.15 -13.58
N MET A 2 1.93 1.72 -14.67
CA MET A 2 1.43 1.87 -16.04
C MET A 2 0.08 1.17 -16.30
N VAL A 3 -0.10 -0.07 -15.84
CA VAL A 3 -1.36 -0.82 -16.04
C VAL A 3 -2.55 -0.27 -15.26
N VAL A 4 -2.37 0.14 -14.00
CA VAL A 4 -3.47 0.70 -13.19
C VAL A 4 -3.86 2.09 -13.70
N SER A 5 -2.90 2.91 -14.12
CA SER A 5 -3.18 4.23 -14.71
C SER A 5 -3.80 4.15 -16.10
N GLY A 6 -3.46 3.12 -16.89
CA GLY A 6 -3.96 2.94 -18.25
C GLY A 6 -5.28 2.17 -18.37
N ASN A 7 -5.66 1.36 -17.35
CA ASN A 7 -6.90 0.58 -17.39
C ASN A 7 -8.01 1.14 -16.49
N VAL A 8 -7.66 1.88 -15.43
CA VAL A 8 -8.66 2.55 -14.58
C VAL A 8 -8.96 3.93 -15.16
N HIS A 9 -9.90 3.96 -16.09
CA HIS A 9 -10.46 5.16 -16.67
C HIS A 9 -11.42 5.85 -15.68
N GLY A 10 -11.38 7.18 -15.63
CA GLY A 10 -12.14 7.98 -14.69
C GLY A 10 -11.27 9.07 -14.06
N SER A 11 -11.50 10.31 -14.49
CA SER A 11 -10.96 11.52 -13.84
C SER A 11 -11.69 11.86 -12.55
N ASP A 12 -12.77 11.13 -12.27
CA ASP A 12 -13.61 11.29 -11.10
C ASP A 12 -12.89 10.84 -9.83
N GLU A 13 -13.33 11.39 -8.69
CA GLU A 13 -12.78 11.09 -7.37
C GLU A 13 -12.79 9.58 -7.07
N ARG A 14 -13.80 8.86 -7.57
CA ARG A 14 -13.90 7.40 -7.45
C ARG A 14 -12.79 6.66 -8.19
N GLY A 15 -12.44 7.11 -9.41
CA GLY A 15 -11.33 6.54 -10.18
C GLY A 15 -9.98 6.79 -9.48
N ARG A 16 -9.81 7.99 -8.93
CA ARG A 16 -8.62 8.35 -8.14
C ARG A 16 -8.47 7.49 -6.88
N LEU A 17 -9.57 7.30 -6.13
CA LEU A 17 -9.61 6.43 -4.95
C LEU A 17 -9.32 4.97 -5.30
N LEU A 18 -9.85 4.46 -6.41
CA LEU A 18 -9.61 3.09 -6.85
C LEU A 18 -8.13 2.89 -7.20
N ARG A 19 -7.52 3.79 -7.98
CA ARG A 19 -6.08 3.73 -8.30
C ARG A 19 -5.20 3.76 -7.04
N ARG A 20 -5.48 4.67 -6.09
CA ARG A 20 -4.75 4.74 -4.80
C ARG A 20 -4.93 3.46 -3.99
N THR A 21 -6.13 2.89 -3.96
CA THR A 21 -6.41 1.66 -3.18
C THR A 21 -5.69 0.44 -3.76
N LEU A 22 -5.72 0.26 -5.09
CA LEU A 22 -4.99 -0.82 -5.74
C LEU A 22 -3.48 -0.74 -5.48
N MET A 23 -2.90 0.45 -5.57
CA MET A 23 -1.48 0.65 -5.27
C MET A 23 -1.16 0.40 -3.79
N ARG A 24 -2.03 0.83 -2.87
CA ARG A 24 -1.87 0.54 -1.43
C ARG A 24 -1.87 -0.96 -1.14
N TYR A 25 -2.75 -1.74 -1.78
CA TYR A 25 -2.76 -3.20 -1.60
C TYR A 25 -1.51 -3.87 -2.16
N ALA A 26 -1.01 -3.44 -3.32
CA ALA A 26 0.25 -3.94 -3.86
C ALA A 26 1.43 -3.67 -2.91
N ASN A 27 1.54 -2.43 -2.41
CA ASN A 27 2.58 -2.04 -1.47
C ASN A 27 2.47 -2.78 -0.14
N LEU A 28 1.25 -2.96 0.39
CA LEU A 28 1.00 -3.73 1.61
C LEU A 28 1.47 -5.17 1.46
N SER A 29 1.15 -5.82 0.34
CA SER A 29 1.61 -7.17 0.04
C SER A 29 3.15 -7.27 0.03
N SER A 30 3.83 -6.31 -0.62
CA SER A 30 5.29 -6.24 -0.61
C SER A 30 5.87 -6.09 0.80
N VAL A 31 5.28 -5.23 1.64
CA VAL A 31 5.71 -5.03 3.04
C VAL A 31 5.52 -6.30 3.86
N LEU A 32 4.40 -7.01 3.70
CA LEU A 32 4.13 -8.25 4.42
C LEU A 32 5.12 -9.36 4.06
N ILE A 33 5.42 -9.53 2.77
CA ILE A 33 6.43 -10.50 2.31
C ILE A 33 7.82 -10.12 2.82
N LEU A 34 8.22 -8.84 2.66
CA LEU A 34 9.52 -8.36 3.11
C LEU A 34 9.69 -8.46 4.63
N ARG A 35 8.63 -8.26 5.41
CA ARG A 35 8.63 -8.45 6.86
C ARG A 35 8.92 -9.90 7.27
N SER A 36 8.49 -10.87 6.47
CA SER A 36 8.70 -12.30 6.76
C SER A 36 10.12 -12.79 6.45
N ILE A 37 10.82 -12.13 5.50
CA ILE A 37 12.15 -12.57 5.04
C ILE A 37 13.29 -11.64 5.45
N SER A 38 13.00 -10.37 5.75
CA SER A 38 14.02 -9.35 6.07
C SER A 38 13.94 -8.93 7.53
N THR A 39 15.03 -9.16 8.28
CA THR A 39 15.16 -8.74 9.68
C THR A 39 15.07 -7.22 9.86
N ARG A 40 15.53 -6.44 8.87
CA ARG A 40 15.42 -4.97 8.88
C ARG A 40 13.96 -4.51 8.82
N VAL A 41 13.16 -5.14 7.97
CA VAL A 41 11.73 -4.81 7.80
C VAL A 41 10.94 -5.34 8.99
N HIS A 42 11.28 -6.52 9.50
CA HIS A 42 10.72 -7.06 10.73
C HIS A 42 10.95 -6.15 11.95
N LYS A 43 12.16 -5.60 12.11
CA LYS A 43 12.46 -4.62 13.18
C LYS A 43 11.70 -3.31 13.03
N ARG A 44 11.44 -2.86 11.80
CA ARG A 44 10.67 -1.64 11.53
C ARG A 44 9.16 -1.83 11.72
N PHE A 45 8.65 -3.03 11.44
CA PHE A 45 7.25 -3.39 11.61
C PHE A 45 7.12 -4.68 12.43
N PRO A 46 7.36 -4.63 13.75
CA PRO A 46 7.37 -5.84 14.58
C PRO A 46 5.99 -6.48 14.69
N THR A 47 4.92 -5.68 14.71
CA THR A 47 3.53 -6.15 14.75
C THR A 47 2.74 -5.62 13.57
N LEU A 48 1.57 -6.22 13.29
CA LEU A 48 0.67 -5.73 12.26
C LEU A 48 0.15 -4.31 12.57
N GLU A 49 0.02 -3.95 13.85
CA GLU A 49 -0.40 -2.61 14.27
C GLU A 49 0.56 -1.52 13.78
N HIS A 50 1.87 -1.79 13.77
CA HIS A 50 2.86 -0.86 13.23
C HIS A 50 2.67 -0.61 11.72
N ILE A 51 2.18 -1.61 10.99
CA ILE A 51 1.88 -1.48 9.55
C ILE A 51 0.61 -0.64 9.37
N VAL A 52 -0.43 -0.91 10.18
CA VAL A 52 -1.69 -0.16 10.15
C VAL A 52 -1.44 1.31 10.48
N GLU A 53 -0.66 1.60 11.52
CA GLU A 53 -0.34 2.96 11.94
C GLU A 53 0.46 3.72 10.86
N ALA A 54 1.45 3.08 10.25
CA ALA A 54 2.18 3.66 9.12
C ALA A 54 1.30 3.93 7.89
N GLY A 55 0.24 3.14 7.71
CA GLY A 55 -0.76 3.32 6.65
C GLY A 55 -1.73 4.47 6.92
N LYS A 56 -2.11 4.71 8.18
CA LYS A 56 -3.01 5.82 8.57
C LYS A 56 -2.41 7.18 8.25
N ASN A 57 -1.11 7.36 8.47
CA ASN A 57 -0.40 8.63 8.24
C ASN A 57 -0.28 9.04 6.75
N ASN A 58 -0.74 8.23 5.81
CA ASN A 58 -0.82 8.57 4.37
C ASN A 58 -2.25 8.97 3.92
N SER A 59 -3.16 9.21 4.88
CA SER A 59 -4.59 9.44 4.66
C SER A 59 -5.04 10.88 4.94
N GLU A 60 -4.11 11.84 4.95
CA GLU A 60 -4.42 13.27 4.91
C GLU A 60 -4.28 13.82 3.48
#